data_AF-A0AAD2C0A2-F1
#
_entry.id   AF-A0AAD2C0A2-F1
#
_cell.length_a   1.000
_cell.length_b   1.000
_cell.length_c   1.000
_cell.angle_alpha   90.00
_cell.angle_beta   90.00
_cell.angle_gamma   90.00
#
_symmetry.space_group_name_H-M   'P 1'
#
loop_
_entity.id
_entity.type
_entity.pdbx_description
1 polymer ?
#
loop_
_entity_poly.entity_id
_entity_poly.type
_entity_poly.pdbx_seq_one_letter_code
_entity_poly.pdbx_strand_id
1 'polypeptide(L)'
;MSIPLYEADLDAVQAPMIPRDLRTDLTTAIQTLPQNYRVVLILRDVDGLTAPEVAAELGVTVEAVKSRLHRARSMVREKLVASGYWNSAMDSENER
;
A
#
# COMPACT_ATOMS: atom_id res chain seq x y z
N MET A 1 -52.71 24.47 -15.81
CA MET A 1 -52.01 23.28 -16.33
C MET A 1 -50.55 23.45 -15.94
N SER A 2 -50.04 22.50 -15.15
CA SER A 2 -48.85 22.66 -14.31
C SER A 2 -47.56 22.87 -15.10
N ILE A 3 -46.76 23.83 -14.62
CA ILE A 3 -45.36 24.02 -14.99
C ILE A 3 -44.57 22.85 -14.37
N PRO A 4 -43.70 22.13 -15.09
CA PRO A 4 -42.82 21.16 -14.45
C PRO A 4 -41.76 21.91 -13.66
N LEU A 5 -41.70 21.56 -12.38
CA LEU A 5 -40.71 21.97 -11.40
C LEU A 5 -39.33 21.44 -11.82
N TYR A 6 -38.32 22.29 -11.64
CA TYR A 6 -36.90 21.97 -11.52
C TYR A 6 -36.56 20.46 -11.59
N GLU A 7 -35.99 19.99 -12.70
CA GLU A 7 -35.05 18.86 -12.63
C GLU A 7 -33.66 19.48 -12.53
N ALA A 8 -33.41 20.11 -11.38
CA ALA A 8 -32.05 20.37 -10.97
C ALA A 8 -31.46 19.01 -10.57
N ASP A 9 -30.56 18.55 -11.45
CA ASP A 9 -29.28 18.00 -11.07
C ASP A 9 -29.30 16.63 -10.36
N LEU A 10 -29.14 15.58 -11.17
CA LEU A 10 -28.40 14.40 -10.79
C LEU A 10 -27.48 14.02 -11.96
N ASP A 11 -26.66 14.98 -12.42
CA ASP A 11 -25.30 14.59 -12.75
C ASP A 11 -24.78 14.03 -11.44
N ALA A 12 -24.90 12.70 -11.31
CA ALA A 12 -24.41 11.94 -10.19
C ALA A 12 -23.04 12.51 -9.91
N VAL A 13 -22.94 13.22 -8.78
CA VAL A 13 -21.68 13.74 -8.30
C VAL A 13 -20.84 12.49 -8.17
N GLN A 14 -20.04 12.21 -9.20
CA GLN A 14 -18.97 11.25 -9.16
C GLN A 14 -18.05 11.93 -8.17
N ALA A 15 -18.33 11.75 -6.88
CA ALA A 15 -17.56 12.31 -5.80
C ALA A 15 -16.13 11.99 -6.22
N PRO A 16 -15.27 13.01 -6.42
CA PRO A 16 -13.97 12.79 -7.03
C PRO A 16 -13.35 11.65 -6.26
N MET A 17 -13.14 10.52 -6.95
CA MET A 17 -12.55 9.33 -6.35
C MET A 17 -11.21 9.81 -5.84
N ILE A 18 -11.15 10.09 -4.54
CA ILE A 18 -9.97 10.70 -3.93
C ILE A 18 -8.85 9.74 -4.29
N PRO A 19 -7.80 10.18 -5.02
CA PRO A 19 -6.69 9.32 -5.34
C PRO A 19 -6.20 8.76 -4.02
N ARG A 20 -6.42 7.46 -3.82
CA ARG A 20 -6.04 6.80 -2.58
C ARG A 20 -4.53 6.96 -2.51
N ASP A 21 -4.05 7.76 -1.56
CA ASP A 21 -2.64 8.14 -1.51
C ASP A 21 -1.81 6.87 -1.23
N LEU A 22 -1.10 6.38 -2.26
CA LEU A 22 -0.22 5.22 -2.17
C LEU A 22 0.70 5.33 -0.96
N ARG A 23 1.17 6.54 -0.68
CA ARG A 23 2.07 6.79 0.44
C ARG A 23 1.39 6.49 1.77
N THR A 24 0.15 6.91 1.93
CA THR A 24 -0.66 6.66 3.13
C THR A 24 -1.00 5.18 3.28
N ASP A 25 -1.37 4.51 2.19
CA ASP A 25 -1.66 3.06 2.18
C ASP A 25 -0.39 2.24 2.49
N LEU A 26 0.75 2.58 1.88
CA LEU A 26 2.03 1.92 2.12
C LEU A 26 2.49 2.12 3.57
N THR A 27 2.36 3.35 4.08
CA THR A 27 2.71 3.67 5.46
C THR A 27 1.87 2.83 6.43
N THR A 28 0.56 2.76 6.21
CA THR A 28 -0.36 1.94 7.00
C THR A 28 0.01 0.45 6.91
N ALA A 29 0.33 -0.03 5.71
CA ALA A 29 0.73 -1.41 5.49
C ALA A 29 2.00 -1.77 6.28
N ILE A 30 3.03 -0.93 6.23
CA ILE A 30 4.28 -1.13 6.97
C ILE A 30 4.04 -1.03 8.50
N GLN A 31 3.22 -0.08 8.95
CA GLN A 31 2.88 0.08 10.37
C GLN A 31 2.12 -1.12 10.94
N THR A 32 1.36 -1.84 10.13
CA THR A 32 0.64 -3.04 10.60
C THR A 32 1.47 -4.33 10.57
N LEU A 33 2.71 -4.29 10.06
CA LEU A 33 3.60 -5.45 10.11
C LEU A 33 4.00 -5.79 11.56
N PRO A 34 4.11 -7.08 11.91
CA PRO A 34 4.82 -7.52 13.10
C PRO A 34 6.22 -6.90 13.19
N GLN A 35 6.65 -6.52 14.40
CA GLN A 35 7.87 -5.74 14.62
C GLN A 35 9.12 -6.38 13.98
N ASN A 36 9.27 -7.70 14.10
CA ASN A 36 10.37 -8.46 13.53
C ASN A 36 10.45 -8.41 11.99
N TYR A 37 9.32 -8.22 11.31
CA TYR A 37 9.28 -8.05 9.85
C TYR A 37 9.46 -6.58 9.46
N ARG A 38 8.83 -5.67 10.21
CA ARG A 38 8.94 -4.22 9.98
C ARG A 38 10.37 -3.74 10.07
N VAL A 39 11.09 -4.11 11.12
CA VAL A 39 12.49 -3.68 11.34
C VAL A 39 13.40 -4.15 10.20
N VAL A 40 13.27 -5.42 9.79
CA VAL A 40 14.05 -5.96 8.66
C VAL A 40 13.74 -5.23 7.36
N LEU A 41 12.47 -4.90 7.11
CA LEU A 41 12.04 -4.17 5.92
C LEU A 41 12.56 -2.72 5.91
N ILE A 42 12.50 -2.01 7.04
CA ILE A 42 13.03 -0.64 7.15
C ILE A 42 14.55 -0.64 6.90
N LEU A 43 15.31 -1.47 7.64
CA LEU A 43 16.77 -1.48 7.50
C LEU A 43 17.21 -1.85 6.07
N ARG A 44 16.51 -2.77 5.39
CA ARG A 44 16.85 -3.20 4.02
C ARG A 44 16.37 -2.25 2.94
N ASP A 45 15.10 -1.87 2.96
CA ASP A 45 14.43 -1.22 1.83
C ASP A 45 14.33 0.30 2.00
N VAL A 46 14.50 0.82 3.22
CA VAL A 46 14.52 2.27 3.52
C VAL A 46 15.94 2.75 3.81
N ASP A 47 16.64 2.10 4.74
CA ASP A 47 17.97 2.53 5.17
C ASP A 47 19.10 1.98 4.26
N GLY A 48 18.78 0.99 3.41
CA GLY A 48 19.67 0.48 2.37
C GLY A 48 20.78 -0.46 2.86
N LEU A 49 20.73 -0.93 4.11
CA LEU A 49 21.71 -1.88 4.65
C LEU A 49 21.69 -3.18 3.85
N THR A 50 22.81 -3.89 3.80
CA THR A 50 22.92 -5.23 3.21
C THR A 50 22.32 -6.31 4.13
N ALA A 51 21.94 -7.47 3.57
CA ALA A 51 21.42 -8.56 4.40
C ALA A 51 22.40 -9.05 5.50
N PRO A 52 23.72 -9.11 5.26
CA PRO A 52 24.71 -9.35 6.31
C PRO A 52 24.76 -8.27 7.40
N GLU A 53 24.68 -6.99 7.05
CA GLU A 53 24.69 -5.90 8.03
C GLU A 53 23.45 -5.95 8.93
N VAL A 54 22.26 -6.15 8.34
CA VAL A 54 21.02 -6.33 9.11
C VAL A 54 21.06 -7.58 9.99
N ALA A 55 21.67 -8.66 9.51
CA ALA A 55 21.84 -9.89 10.30
C ALA A 55 22.72 -9.65 11.53
N ALA A 56 23.83 -8.92 11.36
CA ALA A 56 24.73 -8.54 12.44
C ALA A 56 24.05 -7.60 13.44
N GLU A 57 23.32 -6.59 12.97
CA GLU A 57 22.63 -5.60 13.81
C GLU A 57 21.51 -6.23 14.65
N LEU A 58 20.76 -7.17 14.08
CA LEU A 58 19.63 -7.81 14.75
C LEU A 58 20.00 -9.11 15.49
N GLY A 59 21.26 -9.55 15.42
CA GLY A 59 21.72 -10.79 16.05
C GLY A 59 21.04 -12.06 15.50
N VAL A 60 20.77 -12.10 14.19
CA VAL A 60 20.11 -13.24 13.51
C VAL A 60 20.91 -13.72 12.30
N THR A 61 20.51 -14.84 11.69
CA THR A 61 21.17 -15.33 10.47
C THR A 61 20.74 -14.54 9.23
N VAL A 62 21.59 -14.53 8.20
CA VAL A 62 21.28 -13.90 6.90
C VAL A 62 20.07 -14.59 6.24
N GLU A 63 19.92 -15.89 6.41
CA GLU A 63 18.76 -16.66 5.96
C GLU A 63 17.47 -16.19 6.65
N ALA A 64 17.53 -15.92 7.96
CA ALA A 64 16.40 -15.37 8.70
C ALA A 64 16.04 -13.96 8.19
N VAL A 65 17.03 -13.11 7.89
CA VAL A 65 16.79 -11.79 7.27
C VAL A 65 16.08 -11.94 5.93
N LYS A 66 16.58 -12.80 5.03
CA LYS A 66 15.96 -13.04 3.71
C LYS A 66 14.52 -13.54 3.84
N SER A 67 14.27 -14.51 4.72
CA SER A 67 12.93 -15.06 4.97
C SER A 67 11.98 -14.00 5.54
N ARG A 68 12.43 -13.22 6.53
CA ARG A 68 11.65 -12.12 7.13
C ARG A 68 11.33 -11.04 6.11
N LEU A 69 12.29 -10.66 5.26
CA LEU A 69 12.10 -9.64 4.23
C LEU A 69 11.09 -10.09 3.17
N HIS A 70 11.18 -11.34 2.72
CA HIS A 70 10.19 -11.90 1.81
C HIS A 70 8.78 -11.86 2.42
N ARG A 71 8.63 -12.32 3.66
CA ARG A 71 7.35 -12.30 4.39
C ARG A 71 6.82 -10.88 4.58
N ALA A 72 7.68 -9.94 4.95
CA ALA A 72 7.32 -8.53 5.12
C ALA A 72 6.73 -7.94 3.82
N ARG A 73 7.41 -8.17 2.69
CA ARG A 73 6.96 -7.67 1.37
C ARG A 73 5.66 -8.32 0.91
N SER A 74 5.48 -9.61 1.13
CA SER A 74 4.21 -10.30 0.82
C SER A 74 3.05 -9.70 1.61
N MET A 75 3.21 -9.48 2.92
CA MET A 75 2.18 -8.87 3.75
C MET A 75 1.85 -7.42 3.34
N VAL A 76 2.86 -6.62 2.98
CA VAL A 76 2.64 -5.26 2.46
C VAL A 76 1.86 -5.33 1.15
N ARG A 77 2.26 -6.21 0.23
CA ARG A 77 1.57 -6.39 -1.06
C ARG A 77 0.11 -6.80 -0.86
N GLU A 78 -0.16 -7.78 -0.01
CA GLU A 78 -1.53 -8.23 0.29
C GLU A 78 -2.41 -7.08 0.81
N LYS A 79 -1.85 -6.21 1.66
CA LYS A 79 -2.56 -5.02 2.16
C LYS A 79 -2.85 -3.99 1.09
N LEU A 80 -1.90 -3.74 0.18
CA LEU A 80 -2.10 -2.84 -0.95
C LEU A 80 -3.10 -3.39 -1.98
N VAL A 81 -3.16 -4.72 -2.14
CA VAL A 81 -4.21 -5.38 -2.93
C VAL A 81 -5.58 -5.20 -2.27
N ALA A 82 -5.68 -5.45 -0.96
CA ALA A 82 -6.91 -5.29 -0.21
C ALA A 82 -7.39 -3.83 -0.10
N SER A 83 -6.49 -2.84 -0.14
CA SER A 83 -6.88 -1.42 -0.14
C SER A 83 -7.50 -0.96 -1.47
N GLY A 84 -7.52 -1.81 -2.49
CA GLY A 84 -8.10 -1.50 -3.80
C GLY A 84 -7.17 -0.68 -4.71
N TYR A 85 -5.90 -0.51 -4.33
CA TYR A 85 -4.92 0.27 -5.12
C TYR A 85 -4.76 -0.24 -6.56
N TRP A 86 -4.83 -1.57 -6.74
CA TRP A 86 -4.74 -2.20 -8.06
C TRP A 86 -5.99 -1.99 -8.91
N ASN A 87 -7.18 -1.90 -8.29
CA ASN A 87 -8.41 -1.59 -9.00
C ASN A 87 -8.38 -0.16 -9.54
N SER A 88 -7.91 0.81 -8.74
CA SER A 88 -7.83 2.21 -9.16
C SER A 88 -6.74 2.47 -10.20
N ALA A 89 -5.61 1.77 -10.13
CA ALA A 89 -4.52 1.95 -11.09
C ALA A 89 -4.84 1.30 -12.46
N MET A 90 -5.56 0.18 -12.48
CA MET A 90 -5.95 -0.53 -13.71
C MET A 90 -7.15 0.12 -14.42
N ASP A 91 -8.08 0.76 -13.69
CA ASP A 91 -9.16 1.54 -14.31
C ASP A 91 -8.63 2.76 -15.09
N SER A 92 -7.50 3.34 -14.64
CA SER A 92 -6.87 4.50 -15.29
C SER A 92 -6.20 4.18 -16.64
N GLU A 93 -5.85 2.90 -16.87
CA GLU A 93 -5.18 2.45 -18.10
C GLU A 93 -6.15 1.98 -19.19
N ASN A 94 -7.41 1.70 -18.85
CA ASN A 94 -8.45 1.26 -19.79
C ASN A 94 -9.19 2.44 -20.48
N GLU A 95 -8.84 3.68 -20.14
CA GLU A 95 -9.41 4.91 -20.72
C GLU A 95 -8.54 5.59 -21.80
N ARG A 96 -7.57 4.86 -22.39
CA ARG A 96 -6.77 5.34 -23.53
C ARG A 96 -7.02 4.57 -24.82
#